data_AF-X0UA18-F1
#
_entry.id   AF-X0UA18-F1
#
_cell.length_a   1.000
_cell.length_b   1.000
_cell.length_c   1.000
_cell.angle_alpha   90.00
_cell.angle_beta   90.00
_cell.angle_gamma   90.00
#
_symmetry.space_group_name_H-M   'P 1'
#
loop_
_entity.id
_entity.type
_entity.pdbx_description
1 polymer ?
#
loop_
_entity_poly.entity_id
_entity_poly.type
_entity_poly.pdbx_seq_one_letter_code
_entity_poly.pdbx_strand_id
1 'polypeptide(L)'
;FTSGTIPAGSIFMGWEAVVSTGFTGDTTAVGMVGVSGDTDAYSADIAQSVLAAATVGSAPLAAEAYIGSAVTPRVTVTGGADFGSISAGVMVVTVYYMELK
;
A
#
# COMPACT_ATOMS: atom_id res chain seq x y z
N PHE A 1 10.11 12.24 -10.17
CA PHE A 1 9.62 11.80 -8.86
C PHE A 1 10.50 12.40 -7.78
N THR A 2 10.16 13.60 -7.32
CA THR A 2 10.65 14.11 -6.03
C THR A 2 10.15 13.16 -4.95
N SER A 3 11.01 12.80 -3.99
CA SER A 3 10.75 11.85 -2.91
C SER A 3 9.31 11.94 -2.38
N GLY A 4 8.52 10.90 -2.64
CA GLY A 4 7.07 10.82 -2.45
C GLY A 4 6.68 10.93 -0.98
N THR A 5 6.62 12.17 -0.50
CA THR A 5 6.23 12.50 0.86
C THR A 5 4.85 13.13 0.78
N ILE A 6 3.92 12.64 1.57
CA ILE A 6 2.62 13.30 1.76
C ILE A 6 2.86 14.44 2.77
N PRO A 7 2.55 15.70 2.42
CA PRO A 7 2.77 16.83 3.32
C PRO A 7 1.89 16.76 4.56
N ALA A 8 2.37 17.37 5.65
CA ALA A 8 1.55 17.63 6.83
C ALA A 8 0.34 18.50 6.46
N GLY A 9 -0.81 18.26 7.10
CA GLY A 9 -2.06 18.94 6.80
C GLY A 9 -2.82 18.35 5.60
N SER A 10 -2.46 17.16 5.14
CA SER A 10 -3.19 16.44 4.09
C SER A 10 -4.25 15.50 4.66
N ILE A 11 -5.23 15.13 3.83
CA ILE A 11 -6.13 14.00 4.05
C ILE A 11 -5.76 12.90 3.05
N PHE A 12 -5.37 11.74 3.56
CA PHE A 12 -5.22 10.53 2.76
C PHE A 12 -6.60 10.05 2.31
N MET A 13 -6.74 9.72 1.03
CA MET A 13 -8.03 9.34 0.43
C MET A 13 -8.10 7.85 0.06
N GLY A 14 -6.95 7.20 -0.07
CA GLY A 14 -6.86 5.79 -0.42
C GLY A 14 -5.65 5.52 -1.30
N TRP A 15 -5.54 4.28 -1.75
CA TRP A 15 -4.53 3.88 -2.71
C TRP A 15 -5.08 2.84 -3.69
N GLU A 16 -4.43 2.76 -4.84
CA GLU A 16 -4.66 1.75 -5.87
C GLU A 16 -3.32 1.13 -6.25
N ALA A 17 -3.29 -0.19 -6.43
CA ALA A 17 -2.19 -0.91 -7.02
C ALA A 17 -2.65 -1.59 -8.31
N VAL A 18 -1.95 -1.30 -9.41
CA VAL A 18 -2.10 -2.03 -10.66
C VAL A 18 -1.00 -3.09 -10.71
N VAL A 19 -1.39 -4.34 -10.46
CA VAL A 19 -0.52 -5.51 -10.52
C VAL A 19 -0.43 -5.97 -11.97
N SER A 20 0.74 -5.82 -12.59
CA SER A 20 0.99 -6.30 -13.96
C SER A 20 1.53 -7.72 -14.00
N THR A 21 2.18 -8.17 -12.92
CA THR A 21 2.63 -9.55 -12.72
C THR A 21 2.40 -9.92 -11.26
N GLY A 22 1.66 -11.00 -11.02
CA GLY A 22 1.34 -11.45 -9.67
C GLY A 22 2.55 -11.94 -8.88
N PHE A 23 2.50 -11.80 -7.56
CA PHE A 23 3.42 -12.43 -6.63
C PHE A 23 3.02 -13.90 -6.51
N THR A 24 3.89 -14.82 -6.95
CA THR A 24 3.58 -16.25 -7.02
C THR A 24 4.53 -17.07 -6.15
N GLY A 25 4.30 -18.38 -6.00
CA GLY A 25 5.03 -19.23 -5.05
C GLY A 25 4.44 -19.20 -3.63
N ASP A 26 3.47 -18.31 -3.39
CA ASP A 26 2.62 -18.23 -2.22
C ASP A 26 1.17 -18.02 -2.67
N THR A 27 0.19 -18.65 -2.03
CA THR A 27 -1.24 -18.47 -2.30
C THR A 27 -1.91 -17.42 -1.42
N THR A 28 -1.12 -16.71 -0.60
CA THR A 28 -1.60 -15.77 0.43
C THR A 28 -1.00 -14.37 0.30
N ALA A 29 -0.33 -14.06 -0.80
CA ALA A 29 0.33 -12.77 -1.00
C ALA A 29 -0.68 -11.61 -1.02
N VAL A 30 -0.52 -10.66 -0.11
CA VAL A 30 -1.35 -9.45 0.01
C VAL A 30 -0.49 -8.19 0.08
N GLY A 31 -1.00 -7.08 -0.48
CA GLY A 31 -0.36 -5.77 -0.50
C GLY A 31 -1.05 -4.77 0.42
N MET A 32 -0.27 -3.99 1.17
CA MET A 32 -0.76 -2.95 2.07
C MET A 32 0.08 -1.67 1.94
N VAL A 33 -0.53 -0.53 2.26
CA VAL A 33 0.13 0.77 2.31
C VAL A 33 0.04 1.31 3.74
N GLY A 34 1.18 1.74 4.27
CA GLY A 34 1.28 2.34 5.59
C GLY A 34 2.54 3.21 5.71
N VAL A 35 3.18 3.15 6.87
CA VAL A 35 4.42 3.86 7.21
C VAL A 35 5.43 2.93 7.88
N SER A 36 6.58 3.46 8.30
CA SER A 36 7.49 2.70 9.14
C SER A 36 6.87 2.50 10.52
N GLY A 37 6.82 1.24 11.00
CA GLY A 37 6.26 0.89 12.31
C GLY A 37 4.76 0.57 12.29
N ASP A 38 4.03 0.97 11.24
CA ASP A 38 2.61 0.68 11.06
C ASP A 38 2.35 0.32 9.59
N THR A 39 2.18 -0.97 9.32
CA THR A 39 2.17 -1.51 7.95
C THR A 39 0.87 -1.26 7.18
N ASP A 40 -0.21 -0.99 7.90
CA ASP A 40 -1.58 -0.90 7.41
C ASP A 40 -2.28 0.42 7.75
N ALA A 41 -1.57 1.39 8.35
CA ALA A 41 -1.98 2.77 8.57
C ALA A 41 -2.91 3.36 7.47
N TYR A 42 -2.64 3.08 6.19
CA TYR A 42 -3.42 3.60 5.07
C TYR A 42 -4.23 2.54 4.30
N SER A 43 -4.48 1.39 4.92
CA SER A 43 -5.24 0.27 4.37
C SER A 43 -6.34 -0.17 5.34
N ALA A 44 -7.58 0.27 5.11
CA ALA A 44 -8.74 -0.22 5.87
C ALA A 44 -9.04 -1.71 5.59
N ASP A 45 -8.73 -2.15 4.38
CA ASP A 45 -8.75 -3.55 3.98
C ASP A 45 -7.31 -4.04 3.77
N ILE A 46 -6.91 -4.98 4.61
CA ILE A 46 -5.58 -5.61 4.62
C ILE A 46 -5.51 -6.89 3.76
N ALA A 47 -6.62 -7.32 3.17
CA ALA A 47 -6.73 -8.55 2.39
C ALA A 47 -6.61 -8.33 0.87
N GLN A 48 -5.93 -7.25 0.45
CA GLN A 48 -5.77 -6.89 -0.96
C GLN A 48 -4.79 -7.85 -1.66
N SER A 49 -5.35 -8.86 -2.33
CA SER A 49 -4.59 -9.91 -3.01
C SER A 49 -3.74 -9.37 -4.15
N VAL A 50 -2.47 -9.78 -4.21
CA VAL A 50 -1.53 -9.44 -5.30
C VAL A 50 -1.04 -10.68 -6.06
N LEU A 51 -1.78 -11.78 -5.97
CA LEU A 51 -1.43 -13.09 -6.54
C LEU A 51 -1.50 -13.15 -8.07
N ALA A 52 -2.30 -12.28 -8.68
CA ALA A 52 -2.56 -12.26 -10.11
C ALA A 52 -2.59 -10.82 -10.62
N ALA A 53 -2.50 -10.67 -11.95
CA ALA A 53 -2.69 -9.36 -12.58
C ALA A 53 -4.11 -8.86 -12.31
N ALA A 54 -4.20 -7.70 -11.66
CA ALA A 54 -5.45 -7.10 -11.20
C ALA A 54 -5.20 -5.64 -10.80
N THR A 55 -6.29 -4.89 -10.67
CA THR A 55 -6.29 -3.62 -9.94
C THR A 55 -6.92 -3.87 -8.58
N VAL A 56 -6.18 -3.55 -7.53
CA VAL A 56 -6.59 -3.70 -6.12
C VAL A 56 -6.35 -2.39 -5.39
N GLY A 57 -6.94 -2.20 -4.22
CA GLY A 57 -6.82 -0.92 -3.52
C GLY A 57 -7.62 -0.87 -2.23
N SER A 58 -7.35 0.15 -1.43
CA SER A 58 -8.02 0.32 -0.15
C SER A 58 -8.31 1.79 0.13
N ALA A 59 -9.41 2.02 0.84
CA ALA A 59 -9.64 3.28 1.54
C ALA A 59 -8.69 3.36 2.75
N PRO A 60 -8.39 4.56 3.27
CA PRO A 60 -7.62 4.69 4.50
C PRO A 60 -8.39 4.15 5.71
N LEU A 61 -7.65 3.73 6.73
CA LEU A 61 -8.22 3.63 8.07
C LEU A 61 -8.69 5.02 8.51
N ALA A 62 -9.97 5.13 8.91
CA ALA A 62 -10.57 6.43 9.23
C ALA A 62 -9.81 7.18 10.34
N ALA A 63 -9.21 6.45 11.29
CA ALA A 63 -8.42 7.02 12.38
C ALA A 63 -7.07 7.63 11.91
N GLU A 64 -6.56 7.17 10.78
CA GLU A 64 -5.22 7.47 10.25
C GLU A 64 -5.27 8.43 9.04
N ALA A 65 -6.47 8.76 8.55
CA ALA A 65 -6.64 9.51 7.31
C ALA A 65 -6.06 10.94 7.36
N TYR A 66 -5.95 11.56 8.55
CA TYR A 66 -5.36 12.88 8.68
C TYR A 66 -3.84 12.82 8.87
N ILE A 67 -3.10 13.48 7.99
CA ILE A 67 -1.64 13.51 8.01
C ILE A 67 -1.16 14.69 8.85
N GLY A 68 -0.88 14.44 10.13
CA GLY A 68 -0.43 15.48 11.08
C GLY A 68 1.02 15.94 10.90
N SER A 69 1.86 15.10 10.29
CA SER A 69 3.28 15.40 9.99
C SER A 69 3.63 14.83 8.62
N ALA A 70 4.65 15.35 7.95
CA ALA A 70 5.01 14.86 6.63
C ALA A 70 5.46 13.39 6.71
N VAL A 71 4.91 12.54 5.84
CA VAL A 71 5.14 11.09 5.88
C VAL A 71 5.57 10.56 4.52
N THR A 72 6.44 9.55 4.51
CA THR A 72 6.76 8.78 3.30
C THR A 72 5.95 7.48 3.33
N PRO A 73 4.98 7.27 2.42
CA PRO A 73 4.23 6.03 2.37
C PRO A 73 5.15 4.84 2.10
N ARG A 74 4.82 3.71 2.71
CA ARG A 74 5.52 2.44 2.55
C ARG A 74 4.55 1.39 2.02
N VAL A 75 4.94 0.73 0.95
CA VAL A 75 4.24 -0.45 0.43
C VAL A 75 4.86 -1.69 1.07
N THR A 76 4.01 -2.56 1.62
CA THR A 76 4.41 -3.85 2.17
C THR A 76 3.66 -4.95 1.45
N VAL A 77 4.37 -5.97 0.98
CA VAL A 77 3.78 -7.23 0.51
C VAL A 77 4.12 -8.31 1.51
N THR A 78 3.11 -8.97 2.04
CA THR A 78 3.27 -10.11 2.96
C THR A 78 2.82 -11.39 2.29
N GLY A 79 3.47 -12.49 2.66
CA GLY A 79 3.08 -13.84 2.27
C GLY A 79 3.35 -14.81 3.44
N GLY A 80 2.58 -15.89 3.52
CA GLY A 80 2.78 -16.99 4.47
C GLY A 80 3.87 -17.98 4.07
N ALA A 81 4.36 -17.94 2.84
CA ALA A 81 5.51 -18.73 2.39
C ALA A 81 6.84 -18.03 2.70
N ASP A 82 7.92 -18.81 2.77
CA ASP A 82 9.27 -18.26 2.88
C ASP A 82 9.59 -17.37 1.67
N PHE A 83 10.13 -16.17 1.89
CA PHE A 83 10.45 -15.21 0.82
C PHE A 83 11.39 -15.76 -0.27
N GLY A 84 12.23 -16.75 0.07
CA GLY A 84 13.07 -17.44 -0.92
C GLY A 84 12.29 -18.28 -1.93
N SER A 85 11.04 -18.62 -1.62
CA SER A 85 10.13 -19.40 -2.47
C SER A 85 9.11 -18.51 -3.20
N ILE A 86 9.07 -17.21 -2.89
CA ILE A 86 8.17 -16.25 -3.53
C ILE A 86 8.84 -15.67 -4.77
N SER A 87 8.22 -15.86 -5.93
CA SER A 87 8.60 -15.11 -7.12
C SER A 87 8.01 -13.71 -7.03
N ALA A 88 8.89 -12.70 -7.06
CA ALA A 88 8.49 -11.31 -6.99
C ALA A 88 7.56 -10.94 -8.17
N GLY A 89 6.46 -10.26 -7.84
CA GLY A 89 5.57 -9.65 -8.80
C GLY A 89 6.01 -8.24 -9.19
N VAL A 90 5.21 -7.59 -10.04
CA VAL A 90 5.38 -6.19 -10.45
C VAL A 90 4.06 -5.48 -10.29
N MET A 91 4.08 -4.35 -9.58
CA MET A 91 2.92 -3.48 -9.43
C MET A 91 3.32 -2.02 -9.37
N VAL A 92 2.42 -1.15 -9.83
CA VAL A 92 2.50 0.30 -9.67
C VAL A 92 1.48 0.71 -8.63
N VAL A 93 1.92 1.38 -7.57
CA VAL A 93 1.05 1.88 -6.49
C VAL A 93 0.87 3.38 -6.63
N THR A 94 -0.38 3.81 -6.68
CA THR A 94 -0.79 5.21 -6.67
C THR A 94 -1.45 5.51 -5.33
N VAL A 95 -0.96 6.55 -4.66
CA VAL A 95 -1.52 7.06 -3.41
C VAL A 95 -2.28 8.34 -3.71
N TYR A 96 -3.51 8.44 -3.19
CA TYR A 96 -4.36 9.61 -3.35
C TYR A 96 -4.44 10.37 -2.03
N TYR A 97 -4.18 11.67 -2.08
CA TYR A 97 -4.33 12.57 -0.95
C TYR A 97 -4.77 13.96 -1.42
N MET A 98 -5.34 14.72 -0.49
CA MET A 98 -5.73 16.11 -0.67
C MET A 98 -5.02 16.98 0.36
N GLU A 99 -4.25 17.97 -0.09
CA GLU A 99 -3.68 18.99 0.78
C GLU A 99 -4.79 19.95 1.24
N LEU A 100 -4.92 20.21 2.54
CA LEU A 100 -5.94 21.12 3.05
C LEU A 100 -5.46 22.58 3.14
N LYS A 101 -4.16 22.81 3.01
CA LYS A 101 -3.51 24.13 3.18
C LYS A 101 -2.32 24.26 2.26
#